data_AF-A0A830EU47-F1
#
_entry.id   AF-A0A830EU47-F1
#
_cell.length_a   1.000
_cell.length_b   1.000
_cell.length_c   1.000
_cell.angle_alpha   90.00
_cell.angle_beta   90.00
_cell.angle_gamma   90.00
#
_symmetry.space_group_name_H-M   'P 1'
#
loop_
_entity.id
_entity.type
_entity.pdbx_description
1 polymer ?
#
loop_
_entity_poly.entity_id
_entity_poly.type
_entity_poly.pdbx_seq_one_letter_code
_entity_poly.pdbx_strand_id
1 'polypeptide(L)'
;MTDDLDAGFIVRANQNRCIQTPSGTDGRLIDWSEDLPEHGRTSIEIEQGNGRKAREAELIVKAGSCELLPPQNDPTHTNPVEVNVVRIDERGEQDDPIQWVLLTTESVASFGDSLSVVESYRVRWTIEDWHKVLKTGCRIEERRLETWERMEVLLSVYSVIAWKVLELRELARGDIHRSPEALLSETERSILEILFPELTDNEAQAYAIAVAKIGGYPDRSSDPPPGWETMWKGLKKVQTWAEGYELHS
;
A
#
# COMPACT_ATOMS: atom_id res chain seq x y z
N MET A 1 -20.60 23.29 -4.71
CA MET A 1 -21.04 21.89 -4.79
C MET A 1 -19.84 21.05 -4.40
N THR A 2 -19.66 20.81 -3.10
CA THR A 2 -18.71 19.88 -2.46
C THR A 2 -18.69 20.23 -0.98
N ASP A 3 -19.57 19.61 -0.20
CA ASP A 3 -19.50 19.57 1.28
C ASP A 3 -20.34 18.41 1.85
N ASP A 4 -20.56 17.35 1.04
CA ASP A 4 -21.56 16.30 1.35
C ASP A 4 -21.05 14.88 1.02
N LEU A 5 -19.74 14.69 1.05
CA LEU A 5 -19.17 13.35 1.15
C LEU A 5 -18.63 13.23 2.57
N ASP A 6 -19.40 12.56 3.43
CA ASP A 6 -18.97 12.05 4.74
C ASP A 6 -17.96 10.90 4.53
N ALA A 7 -16.87 11.22 3.83
CA ALA A 7 -15.82 10.29 3.46
C ALA A 7 -14.60 10.63 4.32
N GLY A 8 -14.16 9.67 5.12
CA GLY A 8 -12.97 9.82 5.92
C GLY A 8 -11.71 9.95 5.06
N PHE A 9 -10.66 10.59 5.59
CA PHE A 9 -9.37 10.72 4.91
C PHE A 9 -8.19 10.55 5.85
N ILE A 10 -7.05 10.16 5.27
CA ILE A 10 -5.71 10.23 5.87
C ILE A 10 -4.77 10.79 4.81
N VAL A 11 -4.19 11.96 5.09
CA VAL A 11 -3.32 12.69 4.14
C VAL A 11 -2.05 13.13 4.84
N ARG A 12 -0.88 12.87 4.26
CA ARG A 12 0.38 13.41 4.78
C ARG A 12 0.51 14.89 4.42
N ALA A 13 0.78 15.71 5.42
CA ALA A 13 1.11 17.11 5.22
C ALA A 13 2.44 17.24 4.46
N ASN A 14 2.40 17.98 3.34
CA ASN A 14 3.59 18.34 2.57
C ASN A 14 4.03 19.78 2.81
N GLN A 15 3.14 20.62 3.34
CA GLN A 15 3.41 22.03 3.62
C GLN A 15 3.15 22.31 5.09
N ASN A 16 3.98 23.18 5.67
CA ASN A 16 3.76 23.69 7.02
C ASN A 16 2.63 24.73 7.00
N ARG A 17 1.37 24.29 7.00
CA ARG A 17 0.18 25.13 6.84
C ARG A 17 -0.08 26.01 8.08
N CYS A 18 -0.73 27.16 7.90
CA CYS A 18 -1.22 27.94 9.03
C CYS A 18 -2.39 27.21 9.70
N ILE A 19 -2.40 27.21 11.02
CA ILE A 19 -3.45 26.58 11.83
C ILE A 19 -3.90 27.53 12.92
N GLN A 20 -5.09 27.28 13.44
CA GLN A 20 -5.51 27.73 14.75
C GLN A 20 -5.53 26.53 15.70
N THR A 21 -4.82 26.64 16.81
CA THR A 21 -4.76 25.59 17.84
C THR A 21 -6.03 25.59 18.70
N PRO A 22 -6.31 24.53 19.47
CA PRO A 22 -7.48 24.50 20.36
C PRO A 22 -7.52 25.61 21.41
N SER A 23 -6.37 26.22 21.73
CA SER A 23 -6.30 27.39 22.62
C SER A 23 -6.64 28.72 21.92
N GLY A 24 -6.97 28.68 20.63
CA GLY A 24 -7.23 29.85 19.79
C GLY A 24 -5.96 30.55 19.30
N THR A 25 -4.78 29.99 19.53
CA THR A 25 -3.50 30.58 19.13
C THR A 25 -3.15 30.18 17.69
N ASP A 26 -2.77 31.16 16.88
CA ASP A 26 -2.28 30.93 15.51
C ASP A 26 -0.91 30.25 15.55
N GLY A 27 -0.70 29.30 14.62
CA GLY A 27 0.52 28.54 14.55
C GLY A 27 0.78 27.95 13.16
N ARG A 28 1.80 27.11 13.10
CA ARG A 28 2.23 26.41 11.89
C ARG A 28 2.19 24.92 12.16
N LEU A 29 1.48 24.17 11.31
CA LEU A 29 1.09 22.77 11.52
C LEU A 29 2.27 21.87 11.92
N ILE A 30 3.37 21.91 11.16
CA ILE A 30 4.52 21.03 11.39
C ILE A 30 5.21 21.44 12.70
N ASP A 31 5.40 22.73 12.95
CA ASP A 31 6.09 23.22 14.15
C ASP A 31 5.27 22.92 15.41
N TRP A 32 3.97 23.26 15.39
CA TRP A 32 3.05 22.98 16.50
C TRP A 32 2.92 21.47 16.79
N SER A 33 2.98 20.63 15.75
CA SER A 33 2.87 19.18 15.93
C SER A 33 4.03 18.56 16.71
N GLU A 34 5.16 19.27 16.86
CA GLU A 34 6.32 18.82 17.66
C GLU A 34 6.00 18.76 19.15
N ASP A 35 5.16 19.68 19.62
CA ASP A 35 4.82 19.83 21.03
C ASP A 35 3.54 19.07 21.42
N LEU A 36 2.96 18.31 20.49
CA LEU A 36 1.79 17.48 20.77
C LEU A 36 2.09 16.43 21.84
N PRO A 37 1.09 16.08 22.67
CA PRO A 37 1.25 15.05 23.68
C PRO A 37 1.59 13.70 23.03
N GLU A 38 2.56 13.00 23.62
CA GLU A 38 2.90 11.63 23.24
C GLU A 38 1.75 10.69 23.62
N HIS A 39 1.22 9.99 22.64
CA HIS A 39 0.23 8.92 22.83
C HIS A 39 0.89 7.59 23.15
N GLY A 40 2.07 7.35 22.57
CA GLY A 40 2.83 6.13 22.82
C GLY A 40 3.95 5.93 21.80
N ARG A 41 4.49 4.72 21.80
CA ARG A 41 5.60 4.32 20.93
C ARG A 41 5.31 2.99 20.26
N THR A 42 5.81 2.83 19.05
CA THR A 42 5.73 1.59 18.28
C THR A 42 7.04 1.36 17.54
N SER A 43 7.23 0.18 16.97
CA SER A 43 8.37 -0.13 16.10
C SER A 43 7.87 -0.54 14.72
N ILE A 44 8.63 -0.19 13.69
CA ILE A 44 8.45 -0.77 12.36
C ILE A 44 9.76 -1.32 11.82
N GLU A 45 9.67 -2.43 11.09
CA GLU A 45 10.79 -2.97 10.35
C GLU A 45 10.92 -2.24 9.02
N ILE A 46 12.11 -1.69 8.77
CA ILE A 46 12.48 -1.10 7.49
C ILE A 46 13.27 -2.16 6.72
N GLU A 47 12.71 -2.62 5.61
CA GLU A 47 13.40 -3.53 4.71
C GLU A 47 14.60 -2.87 4.02
N GLN A 48 15.61 -3.68 3.71
CA GLN A 48 16.76 -3.27 2.90
C GLN A 48 16.30 -2.82 1.52
N GLY A 49 16.81 -1.67 1.03
CA GLY A 49 16.45 -1.17 -0.30
C GLY A 49 17.15 0.15 -0.64
N ASN A 50 17.44 0.40 -1.93
CA ASN A 50 18.05 1.64 -2.42
C ASN A 50 19.28 2.13 -1.61
N GLY A 51 20.15 1.20 -1.18
CA GLY A 51 21.35 1.53 -0.39
C GLY A 51 21.13 1.65 1.12
N ARG A 52 19.88 1.60 1.61
CA ARG A 52 19.57 1.58 3.04
C ARG A 52 19.69 0.17 3.62
N LYS A 53 20.27 0.04 4.82
CA LYS A 53 20.31 -1.22 5.56
C LYS A 53 18.96 -1.51 6.19
N ALA A 54 18.62 -2.80 6.30
CA ALA A 54 17.49 -3.21 7.11
C ALA A 54 17.73 -2.80 8.56
N ARG A 55 16.68 -2.29 9.22
CA ARG A 55 16.74 -1.86 10.62
C ARG A 55 15.33 -1.78 11.20
N GLU A 56 15.26 -1.89 12.52
CA GLU A 56 14.05 -1.55 13.28
C GLU A 56 14.07 -0.04 13.57
N ALA A 57 12.94 0.63 13.38
CA ALA A 57 12.74 2.04 13.68
C ALA A 57 11.76 2.19 14.83
N GLU A 58 12.22 2.67 15.99
CA GLU A 58 11.36 3.06 17.10
C GLU A 58 10.70 4.41 16.77
N LEU A 59 9.38 4.44 16.76
CA LEU A 59 8.55 5.58 16.39
C LEU A 59 7.84 6.15 17.62
N ILE A 60 7.92 7.47 17.79
CA ILE A 60 7.14 8.23 18.77
C ILE A 60 5.88 8.73 18.08
N VAL A 61 4.72 8.41 18.64
CA VAL A 61 3.41 8.80 18.12
C VAL A 61 2.82 9.89 18.99
N LYS A 62 2.56 11.05 18.40
CA LYS A 62 1.91 12.20 19.04
C LYS A 62 0.62 12.51 18.31
N ALA A 63 -0.38 13.03 19.02
CA ALA A 63 -1.63 13.39 18.38
C ALA A 63 -2.32 14.59 19.02
N GLY A 64 -3.22 15.21 18.25
CA GLY A 64 -4.07 16.32 18.67
C GLY A 64 -5.00 16.74 17.56
N SER A 65 -5.70 17.87 17.75
CA SER A 65 -6.57 18.46 16.74
C SER A 65 -6.31 19.95 16.59
N CYS A 66 -6.59 20.47 15.40
CA CYS A 66 -6.46 21.90 15.09
C CYS A 66 -7.41 22.28 13.95
N GLU A 67 -7.60 23.58 13.74
CA GLU A 67 -8.24 24.09 12.54
C GLU A 67 -7.18 24.50 11.51
N LEU A 68 -7.23 23.93 10.31
CA LEU A 68 -6.44 24.37 9.17
C LEU A 68 -7.03 25.66 8.62
N LEU A 69 -6.23 26.72 8.60
CA LEU A 69 -6.67 28.00 8.07
C LEU A 69 -6.67 27.99 6.53
N PRO A 70 -7.62 28.70 5.90
CA PRO A 70 -7.71 28.79 4.45
C PRO A 70 -6.45 29.42 3.84
N PRO A 71 -6.12 29.07 2.58
CA PRO A 71 -5.01 29.71 1.89
C PRO A 71 -5.27 31.21 1.71
N GLN A 72 -4.30 32.06 2.09
CA GLN A 72 -4.47 33.52 1.96
C GLN A 72 -4.61 34.01 0.51
N ASN A 73 -4.01 33.28 -0.44
CA ASN A 73 -3.95 33.67 -1.85
C ASN A 73 -5.06 33.05 -2.71
N ASP A 74 -5.97 32.28 -2.11
CA ASP A 74 -7.08 31.65 -2.82
C ASP A 74 -8.41 32.04 -2.18
N PRO A 75 -9.15 33.00 -2.76
CA PRO A 75 -10.40 33.49 -2.20
C PRO A 75 -11.55 32.48 -2.34
N THR A 76 -11.35 31.34 -3.02
CA THR A 76 -12.40 30.32 -3.17
C THR A 76 -12.59 29.47 -1.91
N HIS A 77 -11.60 29.48 -1.01
CA HIS A 77 -11.65 28.76 0.26
C HIS A 77 -11.61 29.77 1.41
N THR A 78 -12.68 29.86 2.19
CA THR A 78 -12.83 30.92 3.21
C THR A 78 -12.94 30.40 4.63
N ASN A 79 -13.27 29.13 4.81
CA ASN A 79 -13.57 28.58 6.14
C ASN A 79 -12.40 27.73 6.63
N PRO A 80 -12.01 27.85 7.91
CA PRO A 80 -11.13 26.87 8.54
C PRO A 80 -11.72 25.46 8.49
N VAL A 81 -10.86 24.45 8.49
CA VAL A 81 -11.25 23.04 8.48
C VAL A 81 -10.68 22.36 9.73
N GLU A 82 -11.56 21.85 10.60
CA GLU A 82 -11.15 21.04 11.75
C GLU A 82 -10.58 19.70 11.27
N VAL A 83 -9.42 19.34 11.80
CA VAL A 83 -8.74 18.08 11.48
C VAL A 83 -8.05 17.51 12.71
N ASN A 84 -7.97 16.18 12.75
CA ASN A 84 -7.07 15.49 13.64
C ASN A 84 -5.68 15.39 13.02
N VAL A 85 -4.67 15.39 13.87
CA VAL A 85 -3.25 15.35 13.50
C VAL A 85 -2.59 14.21 14.24
N VAL A 86 -1.88 13.35 13.50
CA VAL A 86 -0.97 12.35 14.04
C VAL A 86 0.43 12.65 13.55
N ARG A 87 1.35 12.93 14.46
CA ARG A 87 2.77 13.08 14.16
C ARG A 87 3.51 11.81 14.56
N ILE A 88 4.39 11.37 13.67
CA ILE A 88 5.27 10.23 13.84
C ILE A 88 6.70 10.74 13.64
N ASP A 89 7.52 10.61 14.68
CA ASP A 89 8.95 10.88 14.63
C ASP A 89 9.72 9.61 14.94
N GLU A 90 10.70 9.28 14.12
CA GLU A 90 11.66 8.23 14.43
C GLU A 90 12.62 8.69 15.51
N ARG A 91 12.84 7.82 16.49
CA ARG A 91 13.78 8.08 17.58
C ARG A 91 15.22 7.76 17.17
N GLY A 92 16.13 8.68 17.49
CA GLY A 92 17.56 8.51 17.33
C GLY A 92 18.15 9.33 16.19
N GLU A 93 19.47 9.28 16.06
CA GLU A 93 20.20 10.02 15.03
C GLU A 93 20.38 9.13 13.80
N GLN A 94 19.42 9.18 12.89
CA GLN A 94 19.54 8.59 11.55
C GLN A 94 19.76 9.70 10.51
N ASP A 95 20.45 9.38 9.41
CA ASP A 95 20.69 10.35 8.33
C ASP A 95 19.40 10.79 7.62
N ASP A 96 18.38 9.93 7.59
CA ASP A 96 17.05 10.17 7.02
C ASP A 96 15.98 9.52 7.92
N PRO A 97 15.64 10.16 9.07
CA PRO A 97 14.70 9.61 10.02
C PRO A 97 13.27 9.68 9.48
N ILE A 98 12.44 8.69 9.84
CA ILE A 98 11.02 8.75 9.50
C ILE A 98 10.36 9.93 10.23
N GLN A 99 9.77 10.83 9.46
CA GLN A 99 8.97 11.93 9.98
C GLN A 99 7.69 12.09 9.15
N TRP A 100 6.54 11.79 9.75
CA TRP A 100 5.23 11.95 9.14
C TRP A 100 4.36 12.88 9.99
N VAL A 101 3.69 13.82 9.34
CA VAL A 101 2.58 14.58 9.92
C VAL A 101 1.35 14.22 9.10
N LEU A 102 0.43 13.50 9.69
CA LEU A 102 -0.78 12.97 9.04
C LEU A 102 -1.98 13.80 9.50
N LEU A 103 -2.77 14.25 8.54
CA LEU A 103 -4.05 14.91 8.71
C LEU A 103 -5.16 13.89 8.49
N THR A 104 -6.16 13.84 9.37
CA THR A 104 -7.22 12.85 9.27
C THR A 104 -8.53 13.30 9.89
N THR A 105 -9.63 12.71 9.43
CA THR A 105 -10.96 12.75 10.06
C THR A 105 -11.14 11.62 11.09
N GLU A 106 -10.31 10.58 11.02
CA GLU A 106 -10.38 9.45 11.93
C GLU A 106 -10.10 9.90 13.37
N SER A 107 -10.66 9.17 14.33
CA SER A 107 -10.41 9.44 15.75
C SER A 107 -8.91 9.39 16.06
N VAL A 108 -8.49 10.23 17.00
CA VAL A 108 -7.16 10.20 17.60
C VAL A 108 -7.27 10.32 19.12
N ALA A 109 -8.36 9.85 19.73
CA ALA A 109 -8.60 10.00 21.16
C ALA A 109 -7.74 9.06 22.02
N SER A 110 -7.28 7.96 21.44
CA SER A 110 -6.44 6.97 22.11
C SER A 110 -5.17 6.66 21.31
N PHE A 111 -4.20 6.00 21.94
CA PHE A 111 -3.03 5.49 21.24
C PHE A 111 -3.41 4.46 20.16
N GLY A 112 -4.41 3.61 20.42
CA GLY A 112 -4.91 2.64 19.43
C GLY A 112 -5.52 3.32 18.21
N ASP A 113 -6.22 4.43 18.41
CA ASP A 113 -6.80 5.22 17.32
C ASP A 113 -5.68 5.81 16.45
N SER A 114 -4.67 6.45 17.08
CA SER A 114 -3.52 7.00 16.38
C SER A 114 -2.73 5.93 15.62
N LEU A 115 -2.56 4.74 16.20
CA LEU A 115 -1.92 3.62 15.50
C LEU A 115 -2.73 3.16 14.28
N SER A 116 -4.06 3.16 14.35
CA SER A 116 -4.90 2.77 13.21
C SER A 116 -4.73 3.72 12.01
N VAL A 117 -4.53 5.02 12.29
CA VAL A 117 -4.17 6.03 11.28
C VAL A 117 -2.78 5.74 10.67
N VAL A 118 -1.80 5.41 11.51
CA VAL A 118 -0.44 5.05 11.04
C VAL A 118 -0.48 3.82 10.16
N GLU A 119 -1.14 2.73 10.58
CA GLU A 119 -1.24 1.49 9.80
C GLU A 119 -1.95 1.70 8.45
N SER A 120 -3.02 2.50 8.45
CA SER A 120 -3.72 2.87 7.21
C SER A 120 -2.81 3.69 6.27
N TYR A 121 -1.95 4.56 6.80
CA TYR A 121 -0.98 5.29 5.98
C TYR A 121 0.16 4.38 5.47
N ARG A 122 0.57 3.36 6.23
CA ARG A 122 1.62 2.42 5.83
C ARG A 122 1.28 1.67 4.54
N VAL A 123 0.00 1.33 4.33
CA VAL A 123 -0.44 0.63 3.11
C VAL A 123 -0.52 1.52 1.87
N ARG A 124 -0.25 2.84 1.97
CA ARG A 124 -0.23 3.76 0.83
C ARG A 124 0.70 3.27 -0.29
N TRP A 125 1.80 2.59 0.05
CA TRP A 125 2.78 2.11 -0.92
C TRP A 125 2.22 1.07 -1.90
N THR A 126 1.10 0.42 -1.57
CA THR A 126 0.44 -0.58 -2.44
C THR A 126 0.11 -0.04 -3.82
N ILE A 127 -0.29 1.23 -3.94
CA ILE A 127 -0.57 1.84 -5.26
C ILE A 127 0.71 2.00 -6.10
N GLU A 128 1.87 2.19 -5.47
CA GLU A 128 3.15 2.28 -6.17
C GLU A 128 3.55 0.91 -6.72
N ASP A 129 3.29 -0.16 -5.96
CA ASP A 129 3.50 -1.52 -6.46
C ASP A 129 2.53 -1.87 -7.59
N TRP A 130 1.28 -1.40 -7.54
CA TRP A 130 0.33 -1.52 -8.65
C TRP A 130 0.89 -0.83 -9.91
N HIS A 131 1.40 0.40 -9.78
CA HIS A 131 2.06 1.10 -10.87
C HIS A 131 3.30 0.35 -11.38
N LYS A 132 4.11 -0.26 -10.52
CA LYS A 132 5.27 -1.07 -10.94
C LYS A 132 4.84 -2.31 -11.70
N VAL A 133 3.79 -3.01 -11.28
CA VAL A 133 3.26 -4.16 -12.02
C VAL A 133 2.82 -3.71 -13.42
N LEU A 134 2.10 -2.60 -13.55
CA LEU A 134 1.71 -2.05 -14.85
C LEU A 134 2.90 -1.66 -15.73
N LYS A 135 3.80 -0.84 -15.19
CA LYS A 135 4.89 -0.22 -15.96
C LYS A 135 6.04 -1.18 -16.24
N THR A 136 6.46 -1.95 -15.24
CA THR A 136 7.62 -2.84 -15.33
C THR A 136 7.21 -4.28 -15.65
N GLY A 137 6.15 -4.78 -15.02
CA GLY A 137 5.63 -6.13 -15.26
C GLY A 137 4.97 -6.26 -16.63
N CYS A 138 3.85 -5.55 -16.83
CA CYS A 138 3.07 -5.56 -18.06
C CYS A 138 3.71 -4.75 -19.20
N ARG A 139 4.72 -3.93 -18.88
CA ARG A 139 5.45 -3.07 -19.82
C ARG A 139 4.52 -2.17 -20.63
N ILE A 140 3.55 -1.56 -19.96
CA ILE A 140 2.50 -0.77 -20.62
C ILE A 140 3.08 0.43 -21.39
N GLU A 141 4.15 1.04 -20.88
CA GLU A 141 4.83 2.19 -21.51
C GLU A 141 5.65 1.81 -22.77
N GLU A 142 5.95 0.51 -22.97
CA GLU A 142 6.64 0.02 -24.17
C GLU A 142 5.67 -0.32 -25.32
N ARG A 143 4.36 -0.28 -25.07
CA ARG A 143 3.34 -0.67 -26.05
C ARG A 143 3.17 0.41 -27.11
N ARG A 144 3.26 0.02 -28.37
CA ARG A 144 3.15 0.92 -29.53
C ARG A 144 1.83 0.71 -30.27
N LEU A 145 0.73 1.01 -29.59
CA LEU A 145 -0.60 0.97 -30.21
C LEU A 145 -0.83 2.23 -31.06
N GLU A 146 -1.54 2.08 -32.17
CA GLU A 146 -1.74 3.14 -33.16
C GLU A 146 -2.68 4.26 -32.70
N THR A 147 -3.61 3.96 -31.78
CA THR A 147 -4.62 4.93 -31.30
C THR A 147 -4.73 4.93 -29.78
N TRP A 148 -5.21 6.05 -29.24
CA TRP A 148 -5.41 6.23 -27.81
C TRP A 148 -6.50 5.29 -27.25
N GLU A 149 -7.59 5.07 -27.98
CA GLU A 149 -8.70 4.22 -27.55
C GLU A 149 -8.24 2.76 -27.37
N ARG A 150 -7.35 2.27 -28.25
CA ARG A 150 -6.75 0.94 -28.09
C ARG A 150 -5.86 0.89 -26.84
N MET A 151 -5.15 1.98 -26.53
CA MET A 151 -4.33 2.09 -25.33
C MET A 151 -5.19 2.09 -24.06
N GLU A 152 -6.33 2.79 -24.04
CA GLU A 152 -7.28 2.78 -22.92
C GLU A 152 -7.83 1.38 -22.65
N VAL A 153 -8.20 0.64 -23.70
CA VAL A 153 -8.66 -0.75 -23.57
C VAL A 153 -7.56 -1.63 -22.98
N LEU A 154 -6.33 -1.53 -23.50
CA LEU A 154 -5.20 -2.31 -22.99
C LEU A 154 -4.88 -1.96 -21.53
N LEU A 155 -4.86 -0.67 -21.20
CA LEU A 155 -4.63 -0.18 -19.84
C LEU A 155 -5.71 -0.71 -18.88
N SER A 156 -6.97 -0.77 -19.30
CA SER A 156 -8.08 -1.30 -18.49
C SER A 156 -7.86 -2.78 -18.17
N VAL A 157 -7.51 -3.59 -19.16
CA VAL A 157 -7.21 -5.03 -18.96
C VAL A 157 -6.00 -5.21 -18.04
N TYR A 158 -4.91 -4.47 -18.31
CA TYR A 158 -3.70 -4.58 -17.52
C TYR A 158 -3.87 -4.06 -16.09
N SER A 159 -4.78 -3.12 -15.84
CA SER A 159 -5.12 -2.63 -14.50
C SER A 159 -5.71 -3.74 -13.63
N VAL A 160 -6.61 -4.55 -14.20
CA VAL A 160 -7.19 -5.71 -13.52
C VAL A 160 -6.15 -6.80 -13.28
N ILE A 161 -5.28 -7.05 -14.27
CA ILE A 161 -4.18 -8.02 -14.12
C ILE A 161 -3.21 -7.56 -13.03
N ALA A 162 -2.86 -6.27 -12.98
CA ALA A 162 -1.98 -5.72 -11.97
C ALA A 162 -2.58 -5.87 -10.56
N TRP A 163 -3.89 -5.63 -10.42
CA TRP A 163 -4.60 -5.87 -9.17
C TRP A 163 -4.55 -7.35 -8.77
N LYS A 164 -4.85 -8.27 -9.70
CA LYS A 164 -4.79 -9.72 -9.48
C LYS A 164 -3.41 -10.20 -8.99
N VAL A 165 -2.33 -9.64 -9.55
CA VAL A 165 -0.96 -9.91 -9.08
C VAL A 165 -0.76 -9.49 -7.63
N LEU A 166 -1.27 -8.33 -7.25
CA LEU A 166 -1.18 -7.87 -5.86
C LEU A 166 -2.07 -8.70 -4.92
N GLU A 167 -3.29 -9.06 -5.32
CA GLU A 167 -4.14 -9.95 -4.51
C GLU A 167 -3.49 -11.31 -4.28
N LEU A 168 -2.88 -11.92 -5.31
CA LEU A 168 -2.11 -13.15 -5.13
C LEU A 168 -0.91 -12.93 -4.18
N ARG A 169 -0.23 -11.78 -4.25
CA ARG A 169 0.86 -11.44 -3.33
C ARG A 169 0.38 -11.36 -1.88
N GLU A 170 -0.70 -10.63 -1.62
CA GLU A 170 -1.27 -10.53 -0.27
C GLU A 170 -1.79 -11.88 0.22
N LEU A 171 -2.36 -12.71 -0.67
CA LEU A 171 -2.79 -14.06 -0.32
C LEU A 171 -1.59 -14.94 0.08
N ALA A 172 -0.46 -14.83 -0.62
CA ALA A 172 0.76 -15.55 -0.27
C ALA A 172 1.35 -15.09 1.08
N ARG A 173 1.12 -13.84 1.48
CA ARG A 173 1.54 -13.28 2.77
C ARG A 173 0.62 -13.66 3.93
N GLY A 174 -0.61 -14.10 3.63
CA GLY A 174 -1.64 -14.35 4.64
C GLY A 174 -2.40 -13.09 5.05
N ASP A 175 -2.19 -11.97 4.34
CA ASP A 175 -2.81 -10.67 4.66
C ASP A 175 -4.27 -10.59 4.18
N ILE A 176 -4.66 -11.45 3.24
CA ILE A 176 -6.05 -11.60 2.78
C ILE A 176 -6.49 -13.06 2.80
N HIS A 177 -7.79 -13.25 2.99
CA HIS A 177 -8.42 -14.56 2.96
C HIS A 177 -9.37 -14.63 1.75
N ARG A 178 -8.94 -15.36 0.72
CA ARG A 178 -9.68 -15.55 -0.53
C ARG A 178 -9.64 -17.02 -0.93
N SER A 179 -10.68 -17.49 -1.62
CA SER A 179 -10.66 -18.80 -2.26
C SER A 179 -9.72 -18.79 -3.47
N PRO A 180 -8.92 -19.85 -3.73
CA PRO A 180 -8.08 -19.92 -4.92
C PRO A 180 -8.86 -19.70 -6.22
N GLU A 181 -10.10 -20.19 -6.29
CA GLU A 181 -11.03 -20.03 -7.41
C GLU A 181 -11.30 -18.57 -7.79
N ALA A 182 -11.20 -17.65 -6.82
CA ALA A 182 -11.42 -16.23 -7.09
C ALA A 182 -10.24 -15.60 -7.86
N LEU A 183 -9.05 -16.20 -7.74
CA LEU A 183 -7.81 -15.67 -8.31
C LEU A 183 -7.20 -16.61 -9.36
N LEU A 184 -7.62 -17.86 -9.47
CA LEU A 184 -7.04 -18.84 -10.37
C LEU A 184 -8.16 -19.64 -11.04
N SER A 185 -8.08 -19.78 -12.36
CA SER A 185 -9.01 -20.64 -13.10
C SER A 185 -8.88 -22.10 -12.69
N GLU A 186 -9.84 -22.93 -13.06
CA GLU A 186 -9.75 -24.38 -12.85
C GLU A 186 -8.50 -24.97 -13.53
N THR A 187 -8.25 -24.62 -14.79
CA THR A 187 -7.03 -25.04 -15.52
C THR A 187 -5.75 -24.60 -14.81
N GLU A 188 -5.68 -23.34 -14.36
CA GLU A 188 -4.52 -22.80 -13.64
C GLU A 188 -4.26 -23.59 -12.35
N ARG A 189 -5.32 -23.91 -11.58
CA ARG A 189 -5.21 -24.70 -10.34
C ARG A 189 -4.80 -26.14 -10.59
N SER A 190 -5.40 -26.82 -11.58
CA SER A 190 -5.02 -28.20 -11.90
C SER A 190 -3.56 -28.31 -12.34
N ILE A 191 -3.04 -27.33 -13.09
CA ILE A 191 -1.61 -27.28 -13.44
C ILE A 191 -0.74 -27.13 -12.18
N LEU A 192 -1.14 -26.27 -11.24
CA LEU A 192 -0.42 -26.10 -9.98
C LEU A 192 -0.44 -27.39 -9.15
N GLU A 193 -1.58 -28.06 -9.02
CA GLU A 193 -1.73 -29.33 -8.30
C GLU A 193 -0.89 -30.46 -8.92
N ILE A 194 -0.75 -30.49 -10.26
CA ILE A 194 0.13 -31.45 -10.94
C ILE A 194 1.60 -31.20 -10.60
N LEU A 195 2.02 -29.93 -10.53
CA LEU A 195 3.41 -29.53 -10.25
C LEU A 195 3.76 -29.58 -8.76
N PHE A 196 2.78 -29.36 -7.90
CA PHE A 196 2.89 -29.32 -6.44
C PHE A 196 1.76 -30.21 -5.85
N PRO A 197 1.94 -31.54 -5.85
CA PRO A 197 0.90 -32.49 -5.42
C PRO A 197 0.44 -32.29 -3.97
N GLU A 198 1.24 -31.62 -3.15
CA GLU A 198 0.87 -31.24 -1.79
C GLU A 198 -0.29 -30.23 -1.73
N LEU A 199 -0.60 -29.49 -2.81
CA LEU A 199 -1.61 -28.41 -2.78
C LEU A 199 -3.05 -28.89 -2.54
N THR A 200 -3.38 -30.13 -2.89
CA THR A 200 -4.75 -30.66 -2.84
C THR A 200 -5.32 -30.68 -1.41
N ASP A 201 -4.46 -30.72 -0.39
CA ASP A 201 -4.84 -30.73 1.03
C ASP A 201 -4.55 -29.38 1.75
N ASN A 202 -4.16 -28.34 1.01
CA ASN A 202 -3.64 -27.10 1.58
C ASN A 202 -4.57 -25.88 1.43
N GLU A 203 -4.34 -24.88 2.28
CA GLU A 203 -5.06 -23.61 2.30
C GLU A 203 -4.76 -22.73 1.07
N ALA A 204 -5.63 -21.74 0.83
CA ALA A 204 -5.53 -20.87 -0.34
C ALA A 204 -4.19 -20.13 -0.50
N GLN A 205 -3.52 -19.83 0.62
CA GLN A 205 -2.18 -19.27 0.65
C GLN A 205 -1.16 -20.15 -0.11
N ALA A 206 -1.28 -21.48 -0.03
CA ALA A 206 -0.33 -22.39 -0.66
C ALA A 206 -0.37 -22.29 -2.19
N TYR A 207 -1.54 -22.07 -2.79
CA TYR A 207 -1.67 -21.84 -4.23
C TYR A 207 -0.92 -20.57 -4.65
N ALA A 208 -1.05 -19.49 -3.89
CA ALA A 208 -0.34 -18.25 -4.18
C ALA A 208 1.18 -18.40 -4.02
N ILE A 209 1.65 -19.12 -2.99
CA ILE A 209 3.06 -19.46 -2.81
C ILE A 209 3.57 -20.31 -3.98
N ALA A 210 2.79 -21.29 -4.46
CA ALA A 210 3.14 -22.10 -5.62
C ALA A 210 3.29 -21.26 -6.90
N VAL A 211 2.40 -20.28 -7.13
CA VAL A 211 2.56 -19.30 -8.21
C VAL A 211 3.87 -18.53 -8.04
N ALA A 212 4.18 -18.03 -6.84
CA ALA A 212 5.42 -17.32 -6.58
C ALA A 212 6.66 -18.19 -6.83
N LYS A 213 6.64 -19.47 -6.44
CA LYS A 213 7.71 -20.46 -6.68
C LYS A 213 7.99 -20.62 -8.16
N ILE A 214 6.95 -20.74 -8.99
CA ILE A 214 7.07 -20.78 -10.46
C ILE A 214 7.73 -19.51 -10.99
N GLY A 215 7.47 -18.37 -10.35
CA GLY A 215 8.10 -17.08 -10.64
C GLY A 215 9.52 -16.90 -10.12
N GLY A 216 10.09 -17.91 -9.44
CA GLY A 216 11.46 -17.92 -8.93
C GLY A 216 11.59 -17.60 -7.43
N TYR A 217 10.50 -17.61 -6.66
CA TYR A 217 10.56 -17.49 -5.21
C TYR A 217 11.15 -18.78 -4.59
N PRO A 218 12.28 -18.72 -3.84
CA PRO A 218 12.94 -19.92 -3.33
C PRO A 218 12.21 -20.61 -2.17
N ASP A 219 11.37 -19.88 -1.43
CA ASP A 219 10.60 -20.36 -0.28
C ASP A 219 11.47 -20.97 0.85
N ARG A 220 12.52 -20.25 1.26
CA ARG A 220 13.33 -20.64 2.44
C ARG A 220 12.75 -19.98 3.68
N SER A 221 12.94 -20.61 4.85
CA SER A 221 12.42 -20.13 6.13
C SER A 221 12.91 -18.74 6.56
N SER A 222 13.99 -18.23 5.96
CA SER A 222 14.55 -16.90 6.22
C SER A 222 14.28 -15.87 5.12
N ASP A 223 13.65 -16.29 4.02
CA ASP A 223 13.36 -15.38 2.91
C ASP A 223 12.18 -14.47 3.28
N PRO A 224 12.19 -13.19 2.87
CA PRO A 224 11.03 -12.33 3.02
C PRO A 224 9.87 -12.88 2.18
N PRO A 225 8.61 -12.54 2.53
CA PRO A 225 7.46 -12.97 1.75
C PRO A 225 7.57 -12.56 0.26
N PRO A 226 6.95 -13.32 -0.66
CA PRO A 226 7.12 -13.08 -2.08
C PRO A 226 6.69 -11.67 -2.49
N GLY A 227 7.45 -11.08 -3.42
CA GLY A 227 7.20 -9.76 -3.98
C GLY A 227 6.28 -9.80 -5.21
N TRP A 228 5.87 -8.62 -5.68
CA TRP A 228 5.04 -8.50 -6.88
C TRP A 228 5.75 -9.04 -8.14
N GLU A 229 7.09 -8.95 -8.22
CA GLU A 229 7.85 -9.41 -9.38
C GLU A 229 7.80 -10.93 -9.57
N THR A 230 8.06 -11.67 -8.49
CA THR A 230 7.95 -13.13 -8.50
C THR A 230 6.52 -13.54 -8.77
N MET A 231 5.54 -12.83 -8.20
CA MET A 231 4.13 -13.13 -8.43
C MET A 231 3.72 -12.92 -9.90
N TRP A 232 4.12 -11.80 -10.50
CA TRP A 232 3.88 -11.52 -11.92
C TRP A 232 4.50 -12.57 -12.85
N LYS A 233 5.79 -12.90 -12.63
CA LYS A 233 6.50 -13.92 -13.43
C LYS A 233 5.82 -15.28 -13.32
N GLY A 234 5.41 -15.65 -12.11
CA GLY A 234 4.69 -16.87 -11.81
C GLY A 234 3.36 -16.94 -12.54
N LEU A 235 2.48 -15.97 -12.30
CA LEU A 235 1.15 -15.92 -12.90
C LEU A 235 1.20 -15.97 -14.42
N LYS A 236 2.08 -15.17 -15.04
CA LYS A 236 2.26 -15.16 -16.49
C LYS A 236 2.64 -16.54 -17.04
N LYS A 237 3.53 -17.25 -16.34
CA LYS A 237 4.01 -18.57 -16.77
C LYS A 237 2.92 -19.64 -16.61
N VAL A 238 2.17 -19.62 -15.52
CA VAL A 238 1.00 -20.49 -15.30
C VAL A 238 -0.05 -20.27 -16.39
N GLN A 239 -0.35 -19.01 -16.72
CA GLN A 239 -1.28 -18.67 -17.81
C GLN A 239 -0.83 -19.23 -19.16
N THR A 240 0.46 -19.09 -19.49
CA THR A 240 1.02 -19.67 -20.73
C THR A 240 0.87 -21.20 -20.76
N TRP A 241 0.99 -21.88 -19.62
CA TRP A 241 0.78 -23.32 -19.53
C TRP A 241 -0.70 -23.70 -19.64
N ALA A 242 -1.60 -22.93 -19.03
CA ALA A 242 -3.05 -23.14 -19.13
C ALA A 242 -3.53 -23.03 -20.59
N GLU A 243 -3.10 -21.99 -21.31
CA GLU A 243 -3.36 -21.85 -22.74
C GLU A 243 -2.87 -23.06 -23.53
N GLY A 244 -1.67 -23.57 -23.23
CA GLY A 244 -1.12 -24.76 -23.86
C GLY A 244 -1.90 -26.05 -23.56
N TYR A 245 -2.40 -26.19 -22.33
CA TYR A 245 -3.20 -27.33 -21.90
C TYR A 245 -4.55 -27.36 -22.61
N GLU A 246 -5.23 -26.21 -22.68
CA GLU A 246 -6.54 -26.04 -23.33
C GLU A 246 -6.50 -26.28 -24.84
N LEU A 247 -5.34 -26.09 -25.49
CA LEU A 247 -5.16 -26.42 -26.91
C LEU A 247 -5.05 -27.94 -27.17
N HIS A 248 -4.73 -28.74 -26.14
CA HIS A 248 -4.54 -30.18 -26.26
C HIS A 248 -5.75 -31.01 -25.82
N SER A 249 -6.54 -30.47 -24.88
CA SER A 249 -7.79 -31.08 -24.36
C SER A 249 -8.96 -30.93 -25.31
#